data_AF-A0A1F3NUZ9-F1
#
_entry.id   AF-A0A1F3NUZ9-F1
#
_cell.length_a   1.000
_cell.length_b   1.000
_cell.length_c   1.000
_cell.angle_alpha   90.00
_cell.angle_beta   90.00
_cell.angle_gamma   90.00
#
_symmetry.space_group_name_H-M   'P 1'
#
loop_
_entity.id
_entity.type
_entity.pdbx_description
1 polymer ?
#
loop_
_entity_poly.entity_id
_entity_poly.type
_entity_poly.pdbx_seq_one_letter_code
_entity_poly.pdbx_strand_id
1 'polypeptide(L)'
;MKKLFLVLVAIQIIAPVLYSQQNEKNQSFRVFENNLEKDYRSYMDNSLNPALDNNLLLMGFATGNDGNEYMYWTISGKVQLNHFVIEKFYMNHWEYISGIEAQDNFNEPSGYQVPVTHTHGKNQYRLKMVDSSGGISYSKIMEVVYNENSEGAEKTLVILNDNSGNFVAFKARIIREKGYLVALNKPQNVSSGIYRIVGSTDVQIDGRVLAVK
;
A
#
# COMPACT_ATOMS: atom_id res chain seq x y z
N MET A 1 -12.20 -76.19 32.17
CA MET A 1 -13.06 -75.30 33.00
C MET A 1 -12.21 -74.15 33.53
N LYS A 2 -12.24 -72.99 32.85
CA LYS A 2 -11.57 -71.75 33.26
C LYS A 2 -12.56 -70.59 33.07
N LYS A 3 -12.66 -69.76 34.11
CA LYS A 3 -13.65 -68.69 34.30
C LYS A 3 -13.50 -67.58 33.26
N LEU A 4 -14.61 -67.17 32.66
CA LEU A 4 -14.73 -65.98 31.82
C LEU A 4 -15.02 -64.78 32.74
N PHE A 5 -14.11 -63.80 32.80
CA PHE A 5 -14.35 -62.52 33.47
C PHE A 5 -14.85 -61.52 32.42
N LEU A 6 -16.05 -60.99 32.65
CA LEU A 6 -16.67 -59.91 31.89
C LEU A 6 -16.05 -58.58 32.37
N VAL A 7 -15.38 -57.84 31.49
CA VAL A 7 -14.93 -56.47 31.77
C VAL A 7 -15.83 -55.52 30.99
N LEU A 8 -16.70 -54.79 31.71
CA LEU A 8 -17.42 -53.64 31.17
C LEU A 8 -16.43 -52.48 31.03
N VAL A 9 -16.27 -51.96 29.81
CA VAL A 9 -15.61 -50.66 29.58
C VAL A 9 -16.71 -49.62 29.42
N ALA A 10 -16.78 -48.69 30.36
CA ALA A 10 -17.65 -47.53 30.28
C ALA A 10 -17.08 -46.53 29.27
N ILE A 11 -17.86 -46.21 28.23
CA ILE A 11 -17.53 -45.17 27.25
C ILE A 11 -18.07 -43.85 27.79
N GLN A 12 -17.17 -42.96 28.21
CA GLN A 12 -17.50 -41.62 28.67
C GLN A 12 -17.43 -40.68 27.47
N ILE A 13 -18.61 -40.29 26.96
CA ILE A 13 -18.75 -39.36 25.83
C ILE A 13 -18.49 -37.94 26.35
N ILE A 14 -17.35 -37.35 25.98
CA ILE A 14 -17.05 -35.94 26.20
C ILE A 14 -17.63 -35.17 25.02
N ALA A 15 -18.69 -34.40 25.26
CA ALA A 15 -19.23 -33.46 24.28
C ALA A 15 -18.31 -32.22 24.19
N PRO A 16 -17.99 -31.70 22.99
CA PRO A 16 -17.28 -30.44 22.88
C PRO A 16 -18.25 -29.26 23.08
N VAL A 17 -18.05 -28.51 24.16
CA VAL A 17 -18.53 -27.13 24.30
C VAL A 17 -17.53 -26.23 23.58
N LEU A 18 -17.87 -25.72 22.40
CA LEU A 18 -17.19 -24.61 21.75
C LEU A 18 -18.09 -24.02 20.66
N TYR A 19 -19.03 -23.18 21.07
CA TYR A 19 -19.78 -22.32 20.13
C TYR A 19 -20.29 -21.08 20.87
N SER A 20 -19.46 -20.03 20.97
CA SER A 20 -19.91 -18.62 21.11
C SER A 20 -18.75 -17.63 21.27
N GLN A 21 -17.90 -17.44 20.24
CA GLN A 21 -16.96 -16.30 20.21
C GLN A 21 -16.78 -15.69 18.80
N GLN A 22 -17.62 -16.03 17.82
CA GLN A 22 -17.42 -15.61 16.42
C GLN A 22 -18.48 -14.65 15.87
N ASN A 23 -19.44 -14.19 16.70
CA ASN A 23 -20.57 -13.37 16.24
C ASN A 23 -20.47 -11.87 16.55
N GLU A 24 -19.52 -11.41 17.37
CA GLU A 24 -19.40 -9.98 17.70
C GLU A 24 -18.48 -9.22 16.73
N LYS A 25 -17.49 -9.87 16.11
CA LYS A 25 -16.61 -9.22 15.11
C LYS A 25 -17.28 -8.97 13.75
N ASN A 26 -18.37 -9.67 13.44
CA ASN A 26 -19.08 -9.51 12.17
C ASN A 26 -20.17 -8.44 12.20
N GLN A 27 -20.58 -7.96 13.38
CA GLN A 27 -21.55 -6.87 13.49
C GLN A 27 -20.91 -5.49 13.38
N SER A 28 -19.68 -5.31 13.89
CA SER A 28 -18.95 -4.03 13.71
C SER A 28 -18.51 -3.79 12.26
N PHE A 29 -18.21 -4.86 11.50
CA PHE A 29 -17.78 -4.73 10.10
C PHE A 29 -18.93 -4.37 9.15
N ARG A 30 -20.15 -4.92 9.36
CA ARG A 30 -21.33 -4.61 8.55
C ARG A 30 -21.91 -3.20 8.79
N VAL A 31 -21.63 -2.59 9.94
CA VAL A 31 -22.02 -1.19 10.23
C VAL A 31 -21.10 -0.21 9.50
N PHE A 32 -19.86 -0.59 9.20
CA PHE A 32 -18.92 0.23 8.41
C PHE A 32 -19.30 0.28 6.92
N GLU A 33 -19.69 -0.83 6.30
CA GLU A 33 -20.03 -0.87 4.87
C GLU A 33 -21.28 -0.05 4.51
N ASN A 34 -22.30 -0.05 5.37
CA ASN A 34 -23.56 0.65 5.07
C ASN A 34 -23.48 2.18 5.20
N ASN A 35 -22.48 2.71 5.92
CA ASN A 35 -22.26 4.16 6.00
C ASN A 35 -21.40 4.67 4.82
N LEU A 36 -20.51 3.83 4.28
CA LEU A 36 -19.67 4.17 3.12
C LEU A 36 -20.50 4.45 1.85
N GLU A 37 -21.58 3.70 1.62
CA GLU A 37 -22.41 3.85 0.41
C GLU A 37 -23.28 5.13 0.45
N LYS A 38 -23.70 5.55 1.65
CA LYS A 38 -24.51 6.76 1.84
C LYS A 38 -23.68 8.04 1.72
N ASP A 39 -22.43 8.00 2.16
CA ASP A 39 -21.48 9.11 2.01
C ASP A 39 -21.02 9.25 0.54
N TYR A 40 -20.91 8.15 -0.21
CA TYR A 40 -20.44 8.16 -1.60
C TYR A 40 -21.27 9.05 -2.55
N ARG A 41 -22.60 9.08 -2.37
CA ARG A 41 -23.49 9.90 -3.21
C ARG A 41 -23.46 11.39 -2.85
N SER A 42 -23.08 11.74 -1.62
CA SER A 42 -22.97 13.13 -1.17
C SER A 42 -21.64 13.80 -1.57
N TYR A 43 -20.64 13.02 -2.00
CA TYR A 43 -19.27 13.50 -2.24
C TYR A 43 -18.87 13.64 -3.72
N MET A 44 -19.69 13.20 -4.67
CA MET A 44 -19.42 13.40 -6.10
C MET A 44 -19.62 14.85 -6.57
N ASP A 45 -20.14 15.74 -5.71
CA ASP A 45 -20.40 17.16 -6.02
C ASP A 45 -19.45 18.13 -5.31
N ASN A 46 -18.54 17.64 -4.46
CA ASN A 46 -17.56 18.49 -3.78
C ASN A 46 -16.22 18.48 -4.52
N SER A 47 -15.88 19.66 -5.04
CA SER A 47 -14.60 20.04 -5.60
C SER A 47 -13.42 19.42 -4.82
N LEU A 48 -12.44 18.95 -5.59
CA LEU A 48 -11.11 18.53 -5.13
C LEU A 48 -10.66 19.39 -3.93
N ASN A 49 -10.65 18.81 -2.73
CA ASN A 49 -10.10 19.50 -1.56
C ASN A 49 -8.60 19.72 -1.82
N PRO A 50 -8.11 20.97 -1.97
CA PRO A 50 -6.74 21.25 -2.40
C PRO A 50 -5.69 20.81 -1.37
N ALA A 51 -6.11 20.45 -0.14
CA ALA A 51 -5.22 20.00 0.91
C ALA A 51 -4.44 18.71 0.56
N LEU A 52 -4.98 17.82 -0.28
CA LEU A 52 -4.28 16.58 -0.63
C LEU A 52 -3.25 16.77 -1.73
N ASP A 53 -3.59 17.51 -2.78
CA ASP A 53 -2.64 17.79 -3.87
C ASP A 53 -1.38 18.52 -3.35
N ASN A 54 -1.48 19.26 -2.25
CA ASN A 54 -0.35 19.95 -1.62
C ASN A 54 0.53 19.03 -0.75
N ASN A 55 0.00 17.91 -0.25
CA ASN A 55 0.71 17.03 0.69
C ASN A 55 1.09 15.67 0.08
N LEU A 56 0.45 15.22 -0.99
CA LEU A 56 0.86 14.01 -1.71
C LEU A 56 2.09 14.33 -2.56
N LEU A 57 3.26 13.87 -2.12
CA LEU A 57 4.53 14.12 -2.81
C LEU A 57 4.71 13.18 -4.01
N LEU A 58 4.32 11.93 -3.85
CA LEU A 58 4.53 10.89 -4.85
C LEU A 58 3.43 9.84 -4.74
N MET A 59 3.07 9.27 -5.89
CA MET A 59 2.32 8.04 -5.96
C MET A 59 2.81 7.25 -7.19
N GLY A 60 3.01 5.93 -7.08
CA GLY A 60 3.45 5.09 -8.20
C GLY A 60 3.23 3.60 -7.99
N PHE A 61 3.56 2.80 -9.00
CA PHE A 61 3.56 1.33 -8.93
C PHE A 61 4.94 0.77 -9.21
N ALA A 62 5.30 -0.32 -8.55
CA ALA A 62 6.44 -1.14 -8.96
C ALA A 62 6.44 -2.54 -8.37
N THR A 63 7.16 -3.42 -9.07
CA THR A 63 7.36 -4.82 -8.73
C THR A 63 8.41 -4.95 -7.63
N GLY A 64 8.07 -5.67 -6.56
CA GLY A 64 9.00 -6.07 -5.52
C GLY A 64 9.89 -7.23 -5.98
N ASN A 65 10.94 -7.52 -5.21
CA ASN A 65 11.83 -8.67 -5.46
C ASN A 65 11.11 -10.03 -5.36
N ASP A 66 9.94 -10.06 -4.74
CA ASP A 66 9.05 -11.22 -4.65
C ASP A 66 8.20 -11.42 -5.92
N GLY A 67 8.33 -10.53 -6.91
CA GLY A 67 7.54 -10.54 -8.14
C GLY A 67 6.14 -9.95 -7.98
N ASN A 68 5.75 -9.50 -6.80
CA ASN A 68 4.44 -8.89 -6.57
C ASN A 68 4.46 -7.41 -6.96
N GLU A 69 3.35 -6.91 -7.48
CA GLU A 69 3.18 -5.48 -7.74
C GLU A 69 2.73 -4.75 -6.47
N TYR A 70 3.31 -3.58 -6.24
CA TYR A 70 3.01 -2.74 -5.10
C TYR A 70 2.70 -1.31 -5.57
N MET A 71 1.74 -0.69 -4.90
CA MET A 71 1.49 0.74 -4.98
C MET A 71 2.24 1.45 -3.86
N TYR A 72 2.94 2.52 -4.19
CA TYR A 72 3.74 3.32 -3.27
C TYR A 72 3.25 4.76 -3.27
N TRP A 73 3.30 5.41 -2.11
CA TRP A 73 3.11 6.85 -2.04
C TRP A 73 3.91 7.45 -0.88
N THR A 74 4.15 8.75 -1.00
CA THR A 74 4.73 9.55 0.08
C THR A 74 3.90 10.79 0.32
N ILE A 75 3.81 11.17 1.60
CA ILE A 75 3.17 12.41 2.03
C ILE A 75 4.19 13.35 2.66
N SER A 76 4.05 14.65 2.41
CA SER A 76 4.78 15.70 3.12
C SER A 76 3.96 16.27 4.27
N GLY A 77 4.69 16.81 5.24
CA GLY A 77 4.13 17.72 6.24
C GLY A 77 3.45 17.05 7.42
N LYS A 78 3.00 17.91 8.34
CA LYS A 78 2.27 17.52 9.56
C LYS A 78 0.78 17.47 9.28
N VAL A 79 0.34 16.43 8.58
CA VAL A 79 -1.10 16.16 8.45
C VAL A 79 -1.48 15.15 9.52
N GLN A 80 -2.48 15.48 10.34
CA GLN A 80 -3.06 14.52 11.29
C GLN A 80 -3.96 13.55 10.53
N LEU A 81 -3.35 12.55 9.91
CA LEU A 81 -4.04 11.50 9.17
C LEU A 81 -4.44 10.37 10.12
N ASN A 82 -5.61 9.80 9.85
CA ASN A 82 -6.06 8.57 10.48
C ASN A 82 -5.60 7.38 9.64
N HIS A 83 -6.05 7.29 8.38
CA HIS A 83 -5.68 6.20 7.50
C HIS A 83 -5.75 6.59 6.02
N PHE A 84 -5.23 5.70 5.19
CA PHE A 84 -5.32 5.71 3.75
C PHE A 84 -6.24 4.58 3.29
N VAL A 85 -6.97 4.83 2.21
CA VAL A 85 -7.75 3.82 1.47
C VAL A 85 -7.31 3.85 0.01
N ILE A 86 -7.02 2.68 -0.55
CA ILE A 86 -6.69 2.51 -1.95
C ILE A 86 -7.94 2.02 -2.66
N GLU A 87 -8.30 2.71 -3.74
CA GLU A 87 -9.47 2.37 -4.54
C GLU A 87 -9.05 2.12 -6.00
N LYS A 88 -9.68 1.13 -6.63
CA LYS A 88 -9.51 0.79 -8.05
C LYS A 88 -10.80 1.03 -8.80
N PHE A 89 -10.74 1.63 -9.97
CA PHE A 89 -11.92 1.77 -10.82
C PHE A 89 -12.21 0.46 -11.55
N TYR A 90 -13.39 -0.08 -11.33
CA TYR A 90 -13.87 -1.32 -11.96
C TYR A 90 -15.37 -1.23 -12.19
N MET A 91 -15.86 -1.73 -13.33
CA MET A 91 -17.29 -1.72 -13.70
C MET A 91 -18.03 -0.40 -13.38
N ASN A 92 -17.46 0.73 -13.81
CA ASN A 92 -18.01 2.08 -13.61
C ASN A 92 -18.17 2.56 -12.15
N HIS A 93 -17.47 1.95 -11.21
CA HIS A 93 -17.41 2.42 -9.83
C HIS A 93 -16.01 2.24 -9.24
N TRP A 94 -15.78 2.83 -8.08
CA TRP A 94 -14.53 2.70 -7.34
C TRP A 94 -14.71 1.62 -6.29
N GLU A 95 -13.88 0.59 -6.35
CA GLU A 95 -13.85 -0.52 -5.41
C GLU A 95 -12.72 -0.34 -4.40
N TYR A 96 -12.99 -0.65 -3.13
CA TYR A 96 -11.99 -0.73 -2.09
C TYR A 96 -11.01 -1.88 -2.39
N ILE A 97 -9.71 -1.58 -2.33
CA ILE A 97 -8.65 -2.58 -2.45
C ILE A 97 -8.02 -2.86 -1.09
N SER A 98 -7.64 -1.81 -0.37
CA SER A 98 -6.93 -1.93 0.90
C SER A 98 -6.98 -0.64 1.72
N GLY A 99 -6.70 -0.75 3.01
CA GLY A 99 -6.67 0.32 3.98
C GLY A 99 -5.44 0.20 4.88
N ILE A 100 -4.73 1.30 5.09
CA ILE A 100 -3.51 1.35 5.90
C ILE A 100 -3.60 2.51 6.87
N GLU A 101 -3.46 2.21 8.17
CA GLU A 101 -3.34 3.22 9.21
C GLU A 101 -2.16 4.14 8.91
N ALA A 102 -2.38 5.45 9.02
CA ALA A 102 -1.30 6.41 8.94
C ALA A 102 -0.43 6.23 10.19
N GLN A 103 0.88 6.29 10.00
CA GLN A 103 1.79 6.30 11.15
C GLN A 103 1.69 7.68 11.84
N ASP A 104 1.79 7.71 13.17
CA ASP A 104 1.62 8.95 13.94
C ASP A 104 2.80 9.93 13.75
N ASN A 105 2.49 11.22 13.69
CA ASN A 105 3.40 12.37 13.89
C ASN A 105 4.71 12.38 13.09
N PHE A 106 4.63 12.93 11.88
CA PHE A 106 5.80 13.08 11.03
C PHE A 106 6.35 14.50 10.95
N ASN A 107 7.61 14.66 11.38
CA ASN A 107 8.44 15.80 11.00
C ASN A 107 9.16 15.55 9.64
N GLU A 108 9.08 14.33 9.10
CA GLU A 108 9.73 13.88 7.86
C GLU A 108 8.75 13.12 6.98
N PRO A 109 8.86 13.20 5.64
CA PRO A 109 7.97 12.45 4.75
C PRO A 109 8.00 10.94 4.96
N SER A 110 6.82 10.32 4.92
CA SER A 110 6.65 8.90 5.18
C SER A 110 6.26 8.16 3.92
N GLY A 111 6.96 7.06 3.66
CA GLY A 111 6.65 6.13 2.59
C GLY A 111 5.65 5.09 3.04
N TYR A 112 4.68 4.82 2.18
CA TYR A 112 3.70 3.76 2.37
C TYR A 112 3.70 2.86 1.14
N GLN A 113 3.37 1.59 1.35
CA GLN A 113 3.24 0.61 0.27
C GLN A 113 2.10 -0.35 0.56
N VAL A 114 1.45 -0.83 -0.50
CA VAL A 114 0.46 -1.91 -0.43
C VAL A 114 0.57 -2.81 -1.65
N PRO A 115 0.45 -4.15 -1.50
CA PRO A 115 0.37 -5.02 -2.66
C PRO A 115 -0.90 -4.72 -3.46
N VAL A 116 -0.79 -4.79 -4.78
CA VAL A 116 -1.90 -4.58 -5.72
C VAL A 116 -1.90 -5.63 -6.82
N THR A 117 -3.07 -5.91 -7.38
CA THR A 117 -3.21 -6.81 -8.54
C THR A 117 -3.81 -6.04 -9.72
N HIS A 118 -3.05 -6.00 -10.81
CA HIS A 118 -3.49 -5.39 -12.04
C HIS A 118 -4.31 -6.39 -12.88
N THR A 119 -5.39 -5.91 -13.48
CA THR A 119 -6.10 -6.64 -14.55
C THR A 119 -5.43 -6.32 -15.88
N HIS A 120 -5.49 -7.24 -16.85
CA HIS A 120 -4.96 -6.97 -18.18
C HIS A 120 -5.55 -5.67 -18.78
N GLY A 121 -4.70 -4.85 -19.41
CA GLY A 121 -5.08 -3.59 -20.01
C GLY A 121 -5.02 -2.40 -19.04
N LYS A 122 -5.93 -1.44 -19.24
CA LYS A 122 -5.94 -0.18 -18.47
C LYS A 122 -6.54 -0.39 -17.08
N ASN A 123 -5.81 0.01 -16.07
CA ASN A 123 -6.25 0.07 -14.68
C ASN A 123 -6.19 1.52 -14.21
N GLN A 124 -7.12 1.92 -13.35
CA GLN A 124 -7.14 3.25 -12.74
C GLN A 124 -7.25 3.10 -11.22
N TYR A 125 -6.44 3.86 -10.50
CA TYR A 125 -6.38 3.84 -9.04
C TYR A 125 -6.46 5.27 -8.50
N ARG A 126 -6.92 5.40 -7.26
CA ARG A 126 -6.79 6.62 -6.48
C ARG A 126 -6.53 6.30 -5.02
N LEU A 127 -5.86 7.23 -4.35
CA LEU A 127 -5.66 7.21 -2.91
C LEU A 127 -6.71 8.12 -2.26
N LYS A 128 -7.42 7.60 -1.29
CA LYS A 128 -8.32 8.33 -0.40
C LYS A 128 -7.63 8.49 0.95
N MET A 129 -7.45 9.72 1.40
CA MET A 129 -6.90 10.04 2.71
C MET A 129 -8.04 10.43 3.65
N VAL A 130 -8.02 9.87 4.85
CA VAL A 130 -8.97 10.21 5.92
C VAL A 130 -8.18 10.84 7.05
N ASP A 131 -8.50 12.09 7.39
CA ASP A 131 -7.88 12.77 8.51
C ASP A 131 -8.48 12.34 9.86
N SER A 132 -7.82 12.72 10.95
CA SER A 132 -8.25 12.40 12.32
C SER A 132 -9.63 12.96 12.71
N SER A 133 -10.16 13.92 11.96
CA SER A 133 -11.51 14.47 12.12
C SER A 133 -12.54 13.82 11.19
N GLY A 134 -12.13 12.84 10.37
CA GLY A 134 -12.97 12.18 9.37
C GLY A 134 -13.06 12.92 8.03
N GLY A 135 -12.30 14.00 7.85
CA GLY A 135 -12.21 14.72 6.58
C GLY A 135 -11.58 13.84 5.50
N ILE A 136 -12.17 13.87 4.31
CA ILE A 136 -11.78 13.02 3.18
C ILE A 136 -11.15 13.87 2.09
N SER A 137 -10.08 13.35 1.49
CA SER A 137 -9.49 13.91 0.28
C SER A 137 -8.99 12.80 -0.65
N TYR A 138 -8.97 13.08 -1.96
CA TYR A 138 -8.59 12.10 -2.98
C TYR A 138 -7.41 12.59 -3.81
N SER A 139 -6.49 11.68 -4.14
CA SER A 139 -5.43 11.91 -5.12
C SER A 139 -5.99 12.11 -6.51
N LYS A 140 -5.13 12.64 -7.40
CA LYS A 140 -5.29 12.45 -8.83
C LYS A 140 -5.43 10.97 -9.15
N ILE A 141 -6.19 10.67 -10.20
CA ILE A 141 -6.32 9.31 -10.72
C ILE A 141 -4.99 8.90 -11.33
N MET A 142 -4.45 7.77 -10.90
CA MET A 142 -3.30 7.14 -11.52
C MET A 142 -3.75 6.06 -12.49
N GLU A 143 -3.20 6.10 -13.71
CA GLU A 143 -3.46 5.08 -14.71
C GLU A 143 -2.23 4.20 -14.91
N VAL A 144 -2.44 2.89 -15.00
CA VAL A 144 -1.40 1.92 -15.35
C VAL A 144 -1.94 0.98 -16.42
N VAL A 145 -1.19 0.81 -17.50
CA VAL A 145 -1.47 -0.17 -18.55
C VAL A 145 -0.63 -1.41 -18.25
N TYR A 146 -1.29 -2.51 -17.93
CA TYR A 146 -0.64 -3.76 -17.54
C TYR A 146 -0.78 -4.81 -18.64
N ASN A 147 0.35 -5.38 -19.06
CA ASN A 147 0.44 -6.44 -20.05
C ASN A 147 1.19 -7.61 -19.42
N GLU A 148 0.57 -8.78 -19.29
CA GLU A 148 1.15 -9.97 -18.61
C GLU A 148 2.49 -10.44 -19.23
N ASN A 149 2.79 -10.03 -20.47
CA ASN A 149 3.99 -10.40 -21.19
C ASN A 149 5.11 -9.36 -21.12
N SER A 150 5.02 -8.34 -20.27
CA SER A 150 6.13 -7.39 -20.08
C SER A 150 7.24 -8.00 -19.22
N GLU A 151 7.92 -9.02 -19.74
CA GLU A 151 9.25 -9.45 -19.28
C GLU A 151 10.25 -8.34 -19.64
N GLY A 152 10.40 -7.35 -18.75
CA GLY A 152 10.95 -6.06 -19.15
C GLY A 152 11.85 -5.40 -18.11
N ALA A 153 12.90 -6.10 -17.69
CA ALA A 153 13.93 -5.68 -16.72
C ALA A 153 13.38 -5.24 -15.37
N GLU A 154 13.73 -5.97 -14.31
CA GLU A 154 13.48 -5.54 -12.92
C GLU A 154 14.00 -4.12 -12.75
N LYS A 155 13.07 -3.17 -12.67
CA LYS A 155 13.36 -1.78 -12.37
C LYS A 155 12.83 -1.53 -10.97
N THR A 156 13.76 -1.30 -10.07
CA THR A 156 13.48 -0.91 -8.71
C THR A 156 12.91 0.50 -8.71
N LEU A 157 11.72 0.73 -8.13
CA LEU A 157 11.32 2.10 -7.80
C LEU A 157 12.24 2.58 -6.68
N VAL A 158 12.86 3.73 -6.88
CA VAL A 158 13.58 4.42 -5.81
C VAL A 158 12.92 5.74 -5.54
N ILE A 159 12.77 6.05 -4.27
CA ILE A 159 12.37 7.33 -3.74
C ILE A 159 13.61 7.91 -3.08
N LEU A 160 14.04 9.05 -3.60
CA LEU A 160 15.27 9.73 -3.25
C LEU A 160 14.93 11.05 -2.57
N ASN A 161 15.72 11.39 -1.57
CA ASN A 161 15.74 12.74 -0.99
C ASN A 161 17.06 13.41 -1.36
N ASP A 162 16.99 14.63 -1.90
CA ASP A 162 18.17 15.45 -2.18
C ASP A 162 18.63 16.23 -0.93
N ASN A 163 19.79 16.90 -1.03
CA ASN A 163 20.33 17.65 0.11
C ASN A 163 19.50 18.91 0.47
N SER A 164 18.55 19.29 -0.37
CA SER A 164 17.62 20.41 -0.12
C SER A 164 16.29 19.95 0.48
N GLY A 165 16.11 18.64 0.70
CA GLY A 165 14.86 18.07 1.22
C GLY A 165 13.83 17.78 0.14
N ASN A 166 14.17 17.88 -1.15
CA ASN A 166 13.24 17.57 -2.24
C ASN A 166 13.22 16.07 -2.50
N PHE A 167 12.03 15.57 -2.87
CA PHE A 167 11.83 14.18 -3.20
C PHE A 167 11.79 13.98 -4.72
N VAL A 168 12.45 12.93 -5.17
CA VAL A 168 12.41 12.45 -6.54
C VAL A 168 12.14 10.98 -6.48
N ALA A 169 11.27 10.47 -7.36
CA ALA A 169 11.16 9.03 -7.53
C ALA A 169 11.08 8.62 -8.98
N PHE A 170 11.69 7.48 -9.26
CA PHE A 170 11.71 6.90 -10.58
C PHE A 170 12.08 5.43 -10.53
N LYS A 171 11.67 4.70 -11.57
CA LYS A 171 12.09 3.32 -11.80
C LYS A 171 13.52 3.29 -12.34
N ALA A 172 14.42 2.66 -11.62
CA ALA A 172 15.83 2.55 -11.95
C ALA A 172 16.30 1.10 -11.96
N ARG A 173 17.19 0.76 -12.88
CA ARG A 173 18.03 -0.42 -12.74
C ARG A 173 19.20 -0.07 -11.84
N ILE A 174 19.32 -0.77 -10.72
CA ILE A 174 20.34 -0.50 -9.70
C ILE A 174 21.42 -1.57 -9.76
N ILE A 175 22.68 -1.15 -9.76
CA ILE A 175 23.83 -2.05 -9.66
C ILE A 175 24.72 -1.66 -8.50
N ARG A 176 25.60 -2.57 -8.08
CA ARG A 176 26.70 -2.27 -7.16
C ARG A 176 27.98 -2.00 -7.93
N GLU A 177 28.59 -0.83 -7.72
CA GLU A 177 29.88 -0.45 -8.30
C GLU A 177 30.77 0.11 -7.20
N LYS A 178 31.94 -0.51 -6.96
CA LYS A 178 32.93 -0.06 -5.96
C LYS A 178 32.32 0.15 -4.55
N GLY A 179 31.36 -0.69 -4.17
CA GLY A 179 30.68 -0.61 -2.87
C GLY A 179 29.47 0.32 -2.81
N TYR A 180 29.19 1.11 -3.85
CA TYR A 180 28.05 2.01 -3.94
C TYR A 180 26.92 1.42 -4.76
N LEU A 181 25.68 1.80 -4.43
CA LEU A 181 24.53 1.58 -5.32
C LEU A 181 24.57 2.64 -6.42
N VAL A 182 24.33 2.23 -7.67
CA VAL A 182 24.32 3.13 -8.83
C VAL A 182 23.05 2.91 -9.63
N ALA A 183 22.31 3.98 -9.90
CA ALA A 183 21.21 3.96 -10.87
C ALA A 183 21.75 4.07 -12.29
N LEU A 184 21.47 3.08 -13.14
CA LEU A 184 21.90 3.06 -14.54
C LEU A 184 21.07 3.93 -15.47
N ASN A 185 19.86 4.29 -15.05
CA ASN A 185 18.96 5.16 -15.79
C ASN A 185 18.33 6.17 -14.83
N LYS A 186 18.21 7.42 -15.28
CA LYS A 186 17.54 8.50 -14.54
C LYS A 186 16.69 9.35 -15.47
N PRO A 187 15.57 9.92 -14.99
CA PRO A 187 14.83 10.94 -15.71
C PRO A 187 15.68 12.19 -15.96
N GLN A 188 15.37 12.97 -17.00
CA GLN A 188 16.12 14.19 -17.34
C GLN A 188 16.05 15.26 -16.24
N ASN A 189 14.96 15.30 -15.46
CA ASN A 189 14.77 16.24 -14.35
C ASN A 189 15.47 15.81 -13.05
N VAL A 190 16.21 14.71 -13.05
CA VAL A 190 17.01 14.26 -11.89
C VAL A 190 18.47 14.56 -12.16
N SER A 191 19.07 15.44 -11.36
CA SER A 191 20.50 15.75 -11.45
C SER A 191 21.36 14.54 -11.09
N SER A 192 22.56 14.48 -11.67
CA SER A 192 23.55 13.49 -11.23
C SER A 192 24.05 13.87 -9.84
N GLY A 193 24.23 12.89 -8.96
CA GLY A 193 24.57 13.17 -7.57
C GLY A 193 24.46 11.96 -6.65
N ILE A 194 24.57 12.24 -5.37
CA ILE A 194 24.47 11.26 -4.29
C ILE A 194 23.17 11.53 -3.53
N TYR A 195 22.31 10.52 -3.46
CA TYR A 195 20.98 10.64 -2.87
C TYR A 195 20.80 9.62 -1.75
N ARG A 196 20.01 9.97 -0.73
CA ARG A 196 19.54 8.99 0.24
C ARG A 196 18.30 8.30 -0.32
N ILE A 197 18.30 6.96 -0.31
CA ILE A 197 17.11 6.17 -0.61
C ILE A 197 16.22 6.22 0.63
N VAL A 198 15.06 6.86 0.49
CA VAL A 198 14.06 6.96 1.56
C VAL A 198 12.93 5.94 1.41
N GLY A 199 12.88 5.26 0.26
CA GLY A 199 11.99 4.13 0.03
C GLY A 199 12.30 3.45 -1.30
N SER A 200 12.07 2.16 -1.37
CA SER A 200 12.35 1.37 -2.55
C SER A 200 11.50 0.11 -2.62
N THR A 201 11.26 -0.40 -3.84
CA THR A 201 10.68 -1.73 -4.01
C THR A 201 11.61 -2.86 -3.59
N ASP A 202 12.92 -2.55 -3.51
CA ASP A 202 13.88 -3.40 -2.84
C ASP A 202 14.13 -2.85 -1.43
N VAL A 203 13.35 -3.29 -0.45
CA VAL A 203 13.48 -2.81 0.94
C VAL A 203 14.89 -3.01 1.53
N GLN A 204 15.75 -3.86 0.94
CA GLN A 204 17.13 -4.05 1.40
C GLN A 204 18.04 -2.85 1.12
N ILE A 205 17.61 -1.93 0.25
CA ILE A 205 18.36 -0.71 -0.10
C ILE A 205 17.82 0.55 0.57
N ASP A 206 16.74 0.46 1.34
CA ASP A 206 16.21 1.59 2.11
C ASP A 206 17.25 2.12 3.12
N GLY A 207 17.29 3.44 3.26
CA GLY A 207 18.26 4.15 4.10
C GLY A 207 19.69 4.17 3.56
N ARG A 208 19.99 3.47 2.46
CA ARG A 208 21.30 3.52 1.81
C ARG A 208 21.44 4.73 0.91
N VAL A 209 22.64 4.89 0.37
CA VAL A 209 22.99 5.96 -0.55
C VAL A 209 23.04 5.43 -1.99
N LEU A 210 22.41 6.16 -2.91
CA LEU A 210 22.38 5.89 -4.35
C LEU A 210 23.17 6.96 -5.10
N ALA A 211 24.16 6.53 -5.88
CA ALA A 211 24.78 7.37 -6.88
C ALA A 211 23.92 7.36 -8.14
N VAL A 212 23.46 8.55 -8.54
CA VAL A 212 22.69 8.77 -9.77
C VAL A 212 23.65 9.38 -10.78
N LYS A 213 23.95 8.64 -11.85
CA LYS A 213 24.87 9.07 -12.91
C LYS A 213 24.11 9.70 -14.06
#